data_AF-A0A958DA65-F1
#
_entry.id   AF-A0A958DA65-F1
#
_cell.length_a   1.000
_cell.length_b   1.000
_cell.length_c   1.000
_cell.angle_alpha   90.00
_cell.angle_beta   90.00
_cell.angle_gamma   90.00
#
_symmetry.space_group_name_H-M   'P 1'
#
loop_
_entity.id
_entity.type
_entity.pdbx_description
1 polymer ?
#
loop_
_entity_poly.entity_id
_entity_poly.type
_entity_poly.pdbx_seq_one_letter_code
_entity_poly.pdbx_strand_id
1 'polypeptide(L)'
;MTIWGGWESLHGTMKSDVSAVSWGPNRLDLFALGIDNAIYYKLWDGGYWSDWESLGGNLRSNVSPVYWSSRDLGLFALGTDNAVYYKHWDGGHWSDWESLGGNLAGPPVAVSWGPGQINVFARGTDNAIWHRFWNSDRWSDWESLWGVVDSDVSVTSWAPDRLDLFALGTDNAVYHKWWDGSSWNGWESLGGRLAGPPVAVSWGPGQTNVFARGTDNAVWHKWWNGDRWSDWESLWGVVASDVSAVSWSLNRLDLFVLGNDNAVYRKQWNGSTWTDWESLGGNLAGPPVAVSWGPRQINVFARGQDNAIYHRWTYLGDECVRVHFKVLTNPSTPIQTMLANMEQVYATAGIGVEILSTENLNLPLLNNLIVGSCAGTTTSQQVQLFNNRNNVGDNEIVIYFIQTTSPLYNGCATYPDGKPGAVVTQNASGWTLAHEIGHILGLDHIAGENVGGMCMTPDPTRLMTGCSTSRITATPTLSAIEMSAMRRSELSNEC
;
A
#
# COMPACT_ATOMS: atom_id res chain seq x y z
N MET A 1 -5.08 -15.45 -6.83
CA MET A 1 -5.36 -14.68 -8.07
C MET A 1 -5.47 -13.20 -7.72
N THR A 2 -4.86 -12.26 -8.46
CA THR A 2 -5.01 -10.83 -8.14
C THR A 2 -6.39 -10.31 -8.58
N ILE A 3 -7.20 -9.82 -7.64
CA ILE A 3 -8.51 -9.24 -7.97
C ILE A 3 -8.38 -7.72 -8.05
N TRP A 4 -8.67 -7.18 -9.22
CA TRP A 4 -8.68 -5.76 -9.49
C TRP A 4 -10.11 -5.22 -9.54
N GLY A 5 -10.40 -4.13 -8.81
CA GLY A 5 -11.66 -3.39 -8.92
C GLY A 5 -11.91 -2.85 -10.34
N GLY A 6 -13.07 -2.25 -10.59
CA GLY A 6 -13.28 -1.51 -11.86
C GLY A 6 -12.47 -0.21 -11.91
N TRP A 7 -12.32 0.37 -13.11
CA TRP A 7 -11.89 1.77 -13.21
C TRP A 7 -13.03 2.68 -12.75
N GLU A 8 -12.78 3.50 -11.74
CA GLU A 8 -13.70 4.53 -11.27
C GLU A 8 -13.16 5.92 -11.60
N SER A 9 -14.04 6.86 -11.93
CA SER A 9 -13.66 8.26 -12.10
C SER A 9 -13.60 8.93 -10.72
N LEU A 10 -12.48 9.57 -10.42
CA LEU A 10 -12.33 10.50 -9.30
C LEU A 10 -12.71 11.94 -9.68
N HIS A 11 -13.32 12.11 -10.86
CA HIS A 11 -13.70 13.38 -11.45
C HIS A 11 -12.51 14.35 -11.58
N GLY A 12 -12.82 15.64 -11.78
CA GLY A 12 -11.85 16.68 -12.09
C GLY A 12 -11.61 16.84 -13.59
N THR A 13 -10.93 17.93 -13.95
CA THR A 13 -10.50 18.20 -15.33
C THR A 13 -9.09 18.75 -15.25
N MET A 14 -8.11 17.86 -15.39
CA MET A 14 -6.70 18.15 -15.14
C MET A 14 -5.94 18.35 -16.43
N LYS A 15 -5.05 19.34 -16.44
CA LYS A 15 -4.13 19.61 -17.55
C LYS A 15 -3.03 18.55 -17.62
N SER A 16 -2.61 18.03 -16.47
CA SER A 16 -1.52 17.07 -16.38
C SER A 16 -1.99 15.71 -15.85
N ASP A 17 -1.12 14.72 -15.96
CA ASP A 17 -1.31 13.44 -15.29
C ASP A 17 -1.15 13.60 -13.77
N VAL A 18 -1.60 12.59 -13.02
CA VAL A 18 -1.65 12.62 -11.56
C VAL A 18 -0.32 12.17 -10.95
N SER A 19 0.07 12.81 -9.85
CA SER A 19 1.08 12.32 -8.92
C SER A 19 0.38 11.77 -7.68
N ALA A 20 0.87 10.65 -7.14
CA ALA A 20 0.29 10.00 -5.98
C ALA A 20 1.35 9.67 -4.94
N VAL A 21 1.02 9.79 -3.65
CA VAL A 21 1.87 9.38 -2.54
C VAL A 21 1.04 8.72 -1.46
N SER A 22 1.67 7.81 -0.72
CA SER A 22 1.19 7.29 0.54
C SER A 22 2.22 7.57 1.61
N TRP A 23 1.74 7.93 2.80
CA TRP A 23 2.59 8.12 3.98
C TRP A 23 2.06 7.44 5.24
N GLY A 24 0.99 6.68 5.10
CA GLY A 24 0.44 5.88 6.19
C GLY A 24 -0.61 4.89 5.71
N PRO A 25 -0.96 3.89 6.53
CA PRO A 25 -2.05 2.98 6.22
C PRO A 25 -3.33 3.76 5.93
N ASN A 26 -4.05 3.35 4.89
CA ASN A 26 -5.30 3.96 4.45
C ASN A 26 -5.20 5.44 4.03
N ARG A 27 -4.00 5.95 3.75
CA ARG A 27 -3.82 7.34 3.31
C ARG A 27 -3.20 7.41 1.92
N LEU A 28 -3.95 8.03 1.00
CA LEU A 28 -3.45 8.41 -0.32
C LEU A 28 -3.67 9.90 -0.52
N ASP A 29 -2.68 10.55 -1.10
CA ASP A 29 -2.76 11.95 -1.50
C ASP A 29 -2.42 12.06 -2.98
N LEU A 30 -3.33 12.65 -3.75
CA LEU A 30 -3.25 12.85 -5.18
C LEU A 30 -3.06 14.33 -5.50
N PHE A 31 -2.22 14.59 -6.49
CA PHE A 31 -1.92 15.94 -6.96
C PHE A 31 -1.96 15.98 -8.48
N ALA A 32 -2.57 17.00 -9.06
CA ALA A 32 -2.57 17.22 -10.50
C ALA A 32 -2.58 18.71 -10.84
N LEU A 33 -1.97 19.09 -11.95
CA LEU A 33 -2.01 20.46 -12.45
C LEU A 33 -3.35 20.72 -13.12
N GLY A 34 -4.06 21.74 -12.68
CA GLY A 34 -5.28 22.24 -13.29
C GLY A 34 -5.01 23.00 -14.59
N ILE A 35 -6.07 23.24 -15.35
CA ILE A 35 -6.04 24.05 -16.59
C ILE A 35 -5.64 25.51 -16.34
N ASP A 36 -5.77 25.98 -15.10
CA ASP A 36 -5.42 27.29 -14.57
C ASP A 36 -3.97 27.38 -14.07
N ASN A 37 -3.17 26.32 -14.23
CA ASN A 37 -1.82 26.17 -13.69
C ASN A 37 -1.73 26.13 -12.14
N ALA A 38 -2.85 25.95 -11.44
CA ALA A 38 -2.83 25.65 -10.00
C ALA A 38 -2.68 24.15 -9.77
N ILE A 39 -2.10 23.76 -8.63
CA ILE A 39 -2.13 22.35 -8.21
C ILE A 39 -3.44 22.07 -7.51
N TYR A 40 -4.13 21.01 -7.93
CA TYR A 40 -5.28 20.46 -7.25
C TYR A 40 -4.89 19.23 -6.46
N TYR A 41 -5.53 19.07 -5.31
CA TYR A 41 -5.27 18.05 -4.31
C TYR A 41 -6.54 17.27 -4.00
N LYS A 42 -6.40 15.96 -3.79
CA LYS A 42 -7.48 15.06 -3.38
C LYS A 42 -6.90 13.98 -2.48
N LEU A 43 -7.60 13.62 -1.41
CA LEU A 43 -7.13 12.61 -0.45
C LEU A 43 -8.12 11.46 -0.27
N TRP A 44 -7.58 10.31 0.09
CA TRP A 44 -8.31 9.18 0.65
C TRP A 44 -7.93 9.01 2.13
N ASP A 45 -8.92 8.84 3.00
CA ASP A 45 -8.70 8.71 4.46
C ASP A 45 -8.98 7.31 5.04
N GLY A 46 -9.27 6.34 4.17
CA GLY A 46 -9.66 4.98 4.56
C GLY A 46 -11.15 4.68 4.42
N GLY A 47 -11.99 5.71 4.29
CA GLY A 47 -13.43 5.53 4.08
C GLY A 47 -13.97 6.25 2.85
N TYR A 48 -13.43 7.42 2.52
CA TYR A 48 -13.91 8.20 1.40
C TYR A 48 -12.80 9.06 0.75
N TRP A 49 -13.07 9.43 -0.50
CA TRP A 49 -12.32 10.42 -1.24
C TRP A 49 -12.84 11.82 -0.94
N SER A 50 -11.96 12.78 -0.65
CA SER A 50 -12.34 14.21 -0.59
C SER A 50 -12.72 14.75 -1.97
N ASP A 51 -13.28 15.95 -2.05
CA ASP A 51 -13.33 16.69 -3.32
C ASP A 51 -11.94 17.17 -3.75
N TRP A 52 -11.83 17.59 -5.01
CA TRP A 52 -10.62 18.25 -5.52
C TRP A 52 -10.55 19.69 -4.98
N GLU A 53 -9.46 20.00 -4.27
CA GLU A 53 -9.20 21.30 -3.68
C GLU A 53 -8.00 21.97 -4.36
N SER A 54 -8.09 23.25 -4.68
CA SER A 54 -6.95 24.00 -5.24
C SER A 54 -5.98 24.39 -4.13
N LEU A 55 -4.72 24.01 -4.29
CA LEU A 55 -3.58 24.48 -3.49
C LEU A 55 -2.95 25.76 -4.08
N GLY A 56 -3.57 26.34 -5.10
CA GLY A 56 -3.07 27.51 -5.83
C GLY A 56 -1.76 27.26 -6.56
N GLY A 57 -1.02 28.33 -6.81
CA GLY A 57 0.24 28.33 -7.55
C GLY A 57 0.09 28.81 -9.00
N ASN A 58 1.23 28.90 -9.70
CA ASN A 58 1.31 29.14 -11.15
C ASN A 58 2.44 28.28 -11.72
N LEU A 59 2.16 26.98 -11.78
CA LEU A 59 3.13 25.91 -11.98
C LEU A 59 2.97 25.30 -13.39
N ARG A 60 4.04 24.66 -13.89
CA ARG A 60 4.08 24.08 -15.24
C ARG A 60 4.45 22.61 -15.29
N SER A 61 4.70 21.98 -14.14
CA SER A 61 5.00 20.55 -14.03
C SER A 61 4.03 19.85 -13.09
N ASN A 62 4.02 18.51 -13.17
CA ASN A 62 3.50 17.69 -12.08
C ASN A 62 4.24 17.97 -10.77
N VAL A 63 3.59 17.61 -9.68
CA VAL A 63 4.15 17.68 -8.33
C VAL A 63 4.98 16.44 -8.06
N SER A 64 6.14 16.60 -7.45
CA SER A 64 6.85 15.53 -6.76
C SER A 64 6.54 15.59 -5.27
N PRO A 65 5.61 14.75 -4.78
CA PRO A 65 5.37 14.63 -3.35
C PRO A 65 6.48 13.81 -2.67
N VAL A 66 6.86 14.19 -1.45
CA VAL A 66 7.80 13.44 -0.61
C VAL A 66 7.35 13.48 0.84
N TYR A 67 7.21 12.30 1.44
CA TYR A 67 7.00 12.16 2.86
C TYR A 67 8.34 12.00 3.57
N TRP A 68 8.54 12.77 4.65
CA TRP A 68 9.86 12.81 5.31
C TRP A 68 9.78 12.78 6.84
N SER A 69 8.64 13.03 7.48
CA SER A 69 8.45 12.81 8.93
C SER A 69 6.96 12.72 9.29
N SER A 70 6.64 12.32 10.54
CA SER A 70 5.26 12.08 10.98
C SER A 70 4.35 13.29 10.75
N ARG A 71 3.51 13.19 9.70
CA ARG A 71 2.58 14.22 9.21
C ARG A 71 3.18 15.33 8.35
N ASP A 72 4.44 15.20 7.92
CA ASP A 72 5.07 16.18 7.03
C ASP A 72 5.15 15.66 5.58
N LEU A 73 4.41 16.32 4.70
CA LEU A 73 4.40 16.06 3.27
C LEU A 73 4.90 17.30 2.55
N GLY A 74 6.01 17.16 1.83
CA GLY A 74 6.56 18.20 0.95
C GLY A 74 6.12 18.01 -0.49
N LEU A 75 5.78 19.10 -1.17
CA LEU A 75 5.42 19.13 -2.58
C LEU A 75 6.41 20.01 -3.32
N PHE A 76 6.97 19.49 -4.42
CA PHE A 76 7.88 20.22 -5.29
C PHE A 76 7.31 20.29 -6.69
N ALA A 77 7.30 21.47 -7.28
CA ALA A 77 6.85 21.66 -8.65
C ALA A 77 7.63 22.79 -9.33
N LEU A 78 7.66 22.79 -10.65
CA LEU A 78 8.35 23.81 -11.42
C LEU A 78 7.39 24.97 -11.75
N GLY A 79 7.83 26.19 -11.44
CA GLY A 79 7.13 27.41 -11.80
C GLY A 79 7.19 27.72 -13.30
N THR A 80 6.29 28.58 -13.75
CA THR A 80 6.33 29.13 -15.13
C THR A 80 7.57 29.97 -15.41
N ASP A 81 8.31 30.36 -14.38
CA ASP A 81 9.59 31.07 -14.38
C ASP A 81 10.82 30.14 -14.32
N ASN A 82 10.64 28.82 -14.39
CA ASN A 82 11.67 27.79 -14.25
C ASN A 82 12.31 27.66 -12.86
N ALA A 83 11.75 28.30 -11.83
CA ALA A 83 12.17 28.06 -10.45
C ALA A 83 11.44 26.86 -9.84
N VAL A 84 12.08 26.13 -8.93
CA VAL A 84 11.39 25.10 -8.13
C VAL A 84 10.62 25.79 -7.02
N TYR A 85 9.35 25.42 -6.86
CA TYR A 85 8.48 25.86 -5.79
C TYR A 85 8.22 24.71 -4.81
N TYR A 86 8.18 25.05 -3.53
CA TYR A 86 7.97 24.17 -2.40
C TYR A 86 6.69 24.55 -1.66
N LYS A 87 5.90 23.55 -1.27
CA LYS A 87 4.76 23.69 -0.36
C LYS A 87 4.78 22.50 0.60
N HIS A 88 4.37 22.68 1.84
CA HIS A 88 4.31 21.57 2.78
C HIS A 88 3.03 21.55 3.61
N TRP A 89 2.70 20.34 4.04
CA TRP A 89 1.66 20.06 5.03
C TRP A 89 2.33 19.80 6.38
N ASP A 90 1.86 20.48 7.43
CA ASP A 90 2.42 20.40 8.80
C ASP A 90 1.62 19.47 9.74
N GLY A 91 0.67 18.72 9.19
CA GLY A 91 -0.26 17.88 9.95
C GLY A 91 -1.63 18.51 10.21
N GLY A 92 -1.82 19.79 9.91
CA GLY A 92 -3.12 20.46 9.98
C GLY A 92 -3.41 21.47 8.87
N HIS A 93 -2.38 22.06 8.25
CA HIS A 93 -2.53 23.08 7.22
C HIS A 93 -1.45 22.99 6.14
N TRP A 94 -1.78 23.50 4.95
CA TRP A 94 -0.83 23.71 3.87
C TRP A 94 -0.16 25.08 4.02
N SER A 95 1.16 25.14 3.83
CA SER A 95 1.90 26.40 3.72
C SER A 95 1.56 27.14 2.41
N ASP A 96 2.03 28.38 2.26
CA ASP A 96 2.10 29.02 0.94
C ASP A 96 3.16 28.35 0.05
N TRP A 97 3.08 28.61 -1.26
CA TRP A 97 4.13 28.21 -2.20
C TRP A 97 5.35 29.12 -2.04
N GLU A 98 6.50 28.53 -1.72
CA GLU A 98 7.78 29.20 -1.57
C GLU A 98 8.68 28.89 -2.78
N SER A 99 9.32 29.90 -3.37
CA SER A 99 10.32 29.66 -4.42
C SER A 99 11.65 29.24 -3.78
N LEU A 100 12.17 28.09 -4.19
CA LEU A 100 13.53 27.63 -3.92
C LEU A 100 14.53 28.07 -5.00
N GLY A 101 14.09 28.94 -5.93
CA GLY A 101 14.90 29.43 -7.04
C GLY A 101 15.33 28.34 -8.03
N GLY A 102 16.48 28.57 -8.67
CA GLY A 102 17.00 27.72 -9.74
C GLY A 102 16.55 28.19 -11.14
N ASN A 103 17.10 27.55 -12.18
CA ASN A 103 16.67 27.69 -13.57
C ASN A 103 16.64 26.31 -14.26
N LEU A 104 15.55 25.56 -14.01
CA LEU A 104 15.43 24.15 -14.36
C LEU A 104 14.56 23.94 -15.61
N ALA A 105 14.90 22.91 -16.38
CA ALA A 105 14.15 22.50 -17.58
C ALA A 105 13.11 21.42 -17.25
N GLY A 106 13.51 20.41 -16.48
CA GLY A 106 12.67 19.25 -16.13
C GLY A 106 11.99 19.37 -14.76
N PRO A 107 10.91 18.60 -14.51
CA PRO A 107 10.24 18.53 -13.22
C PRO A 107 11.23 18.16 -12.10
N PRO A 108 11.07 18.71 -10.88
CA PRO A 108 11.82 18.26 -9.73
C PRO A 108 11.37 16.86 -9.30
N VAL A 109 12.31 16.06 -8.81
CA VAL A 109 12.07 14.77 -8.15
C VAL A 109 12.63 14.85 -6.74
N ALA A 110 11.77 14.60 -5.75
CA ALA A 110 12.07 14.70 -4.34
C ALA A 110 12.06 13.32 -3.68
N VAL A 111 13.06 13.05 -2.85
CA VAL A 111 13.23 11.78 -2.13
C VAL A 111 13.68 12.05 -0.70
N SER A 112 13.30 11.16 0.21
CA SER A 112 13.77 11.13 1.59
C SER A 112 14.32 9.76 1.91
N TRP A 113 15.47 9.70 2.57
CA TRP A 113 16.03 8.47 3.14
C TRP A 113 15.84 8.39 4.67
N GLY A 114 15.20 9.38 5.27
CA GLY A 114 14.96 9.40 6.71
C GLY A 114 14.42 10.74 7.25
N PRO A 115 14.01 10.76 8.53
CA PRO A 115 13.49 11.95 9.19
C PRO A 115 14.41 13.17 9.08
N GLY A 116 13.82 14.32 8.77
CA GLY A 116 14.56 15.58 8.65
C GLY A 116 15.34 15.77 7.34
N GLN A 117 15.26 14.84 6.39
CA GLN A 117 16.05 14.89 5.16
C GLN A 117 15.16 14.86 3.92
N ILE A 118 15.33 15.85 3.05
CA ILE A 118 14.71 15.88 1.71
C ILE A 118 15.81 16.22 0.73
N ASN A 119 15.86 15.49 -0.39
CA ASN A 119 16.76 15.78 -1.49
C ASN A 119 15.94 15.99 -2.75
N VAL A 120 16.21 17.08 -3.46
CA VAL A 120 15.48 17.50 -4.65
C VAL A 120 16.44 17.55 -5.81
N PHE A 121 16.09 16.84 -6.88
CA PHE A 121 16.88 16.73 -8.09
C PHE A 121 16.08 17.26 -9.27
N ALA A 122 16.72 17.97 -10.17
CA ALA A 122 16.09 18.40 -11.41
C ALA A 122 17.13 18.55 -12.53
N ARG A 123 16.69 18.39 -13.77
CA ARG A 123 17.51 18.74 -14.93
C ARG A 123 17.50 20.26 -15.12
N GLY A 124 18.69 20.86 -15.15
CA GLY A 124 18.91 22.26 -15.46
C GLY A 124 18.68 22.60 -16.93
N THR A 125 18.56 23.89 -17.24
CA THR A 125 18.51 24.37 -18.65
C THR A 125 19.82 24.15 -19.42
N ASP A 126 20.90 23.85 -18.71
CA ASP A 126 22.19 23.41 -19.24
C ASP A 126 22.28 21.89 -19.44
N ASN A 127 21.18 21.16 -19.20
CA ASN A 127 21.10 19.69 -19.20
C ASN A 127 21.93 18.99 -18.13
N ALA A 128 22.51 19.72 -17.16
CA ALA A 128 23.13 19.12 -15.99
C ALA A 128 22.07 18.71 -14.96
N ILE A 129 22.42 17.76 -14.08
CA ILE A 129 21.59 17.49 -12.90
C ILE A 129 21.96 18.47 -11.81
N TRP A 130 20.94 19.12 -11.26
CA TRP A 130 21.04 20.02 -10.12
C TRP A 130 20.39 19.37 -8.90
N HIS A 131 21.02 19.58 -7.76
CA HIS A 131 20.65 19.00 -6.48
C HIS A 131 20.52 20.10 -5.42
N ARG A 132 19.51 20.00 -4.57
CA ARG A 132 19.30 20.82 -3.38
C ARG A 132 18.72 19.96 -2.28
N PHE A 133 19.15 20.17 -1.04
CA PHE A 133 18.69 19.34 0.07
C PHE A 133 18.30 20.16 1.30
N TRP A 134 17.41 19.58 2.10
CA TRP A 134 17.00 20.07 3.41
C TRP A 134 17.68 19.23 4.49
N ASN A 135 18.33 19.88 5.45
CA ASN A 135 19.14 19.21 6.47
C ASN A 135 18.57 19.35 7.91
N SER A 136 17.25 19.42 8.05
CA SER A 136 16.49 19.71 9.30
C SER A 136 16.43 21.18 9.74
N ASP A 137 17.25 22.07 9.18
CA ASP A 137 17.30 23.49 9.61
C ASP A 137 17.12 24.47 8.44
N ARG A 138 17.79 24.19 7.31
CA ARG A 138 17.71 25.05 6.12
C ARG A 138 17.87 24.26 4.83
N TRP A 139 17.43 24.89 3.75
CA TRP A 139 17.78 24.46 2.40
C TRP A 139 19.25 24.81 2.10
N SER A 140 19.97 23.87 1.48
CA SER A 140 21.29 24.12 0.87
C SER A 140 21.16 25.09 -0.32
N ASP A 141 22.28 25.60 -0.85
CA ASP A 141 22.27 26.14 -2.20
C ASP A 141 22.07 25.03 -3.25
N TRP A 142 21.71 25.42 -4.48
CA TRP A 142 21.70 24.50 -5.61
C TRP A 142 23.13 24.14 -5.99
N GLU A 143 23.43 22.84 -6.04
CA GLU A 143 24.72 22.32 -6.52
C GLU A 143 24.54 21.53 -7.82
N SER A 144 25.50 21.65 -8.73
CA SER A 144 25.52 20.82 -9.93
C SER A 144 26.17 19.48 -9.62
N LEU A 145 25.47 18.40 -9.95
CA LEU A 145 26.00 17.04 -9.97
C LEU A 145 26.61 16.68 -11.33
N TRP A 146 26.76 17.69 -12.20
CA TRP A 146 27.25 17.57 -13.57
C TRP A 146 26.42 16.57 -14.40
N GLY A 147 26.99 16.09 -15.50
CA GLY A 147 26.30 15.27 -16.49
C GLY A 147 25.64 16.10 -17.59
N VAL A 148 25.32 15.45 -18.70
CA VAL A 148 24.48 16.01 -19.77
C VAL A 148 23.42 14.96 -20.05
N VAL A 149 22.19 15.24 -19.62
CA VAL A 149 21.09 14.27 -19.65
C VAL A 149 19.98 14.71 -20.61
N ASP A 150 19.31 13.73 -21.22
CA ASP A 150 18.22 13.98 -22.18
C ASP A 150 16.83 13.63 -21.62
N SER A 151 16.76 13.08 -20.41
CA SER A 151 15.51 12.73 -19.72
C SER A 151 15.31 13.50 -18.41
N ASP A 152 14.12 13.33 -17.85
CA ASP A 152 13.88 13.59 -16.43
C ASP A 152 14.67 12.59 -15.57
N VAL A 153 14.87 12.93 -14.31
CA VAL A 153 15.64 12.13 -13.34
C VAL A 153 14.76 11.14 -12.60
N SER A 154 15.34 10.02 -12.18
CA SER A 154 14.72 9.11 -11.22
C SER A 154 15.66 8.84 -10.07
N VAL A 155 15.12 8.80 -8.86
CA VAL A 155 15.90 8.64 -7.63
C VAL A 155 15.20 7.66 -6.71
N THR A 156 15.97 6.76 -6.11
CA THR A 156 15.49 5.86 -5.06
C THR A 156 16.42 5.90 -3.86
N SER A 157 15.90 5.49 -2.71
CA SER A 157 16.68 5.21 -1.51
C SER A 157 16.30 3.82 -1.00
N TRP A 158 17.30 2.97 -0.77
CA TRP A 158 17.11 1.62 -0.22
C TRP A 158 17.68 1.46 1.20
N ALA A 159 18.37 2.46 1.71
CA ALA A 159 18.88 2.54 3.08
C ALA A 159 19.09 4.01 3.49
N PRO A 160 19.13 4.30 4.80
CA PRO A 160 19.58 5.60 5.29
C PRO A 160 20.93 5.98 4.69
N ASP A 161 21.09 7.26 4.37
CA ASP A 161 22.30 7.84 3.79
C ASP A 161 22.71 7.21 2.45
N ARG A 162 21.75 6.64 1.72
CA ARG A 162 21.94 6.11 0.38
C ARG A 162 20.89 6.66 -0.58
N LEU A 163 21.39 7.27 -1.66
CA LEU A 163 20.61 7.61 -2.84
C LEU A 163 21.24 7.02 -4.08
N ASP A 164 20.39 6.58 -5.01
CA ASP A 164 20.77 6.13 -6.34
C ASP A 164 19.98 6.95 -7.36
N LEU A 165 20.69 7.75 -8.17
CA LEU A 165 20.18 8.68 -9.17
C LEU A 165 20.41 8.10 -10.57
N PHE A 166 19.37 8.11 -11.39
CA PHE A 166 19.37 7.60 -12.75
C PHE A 166 18.86 8.65 -13.73
N ALA A 167 19.47 8.71 -14.91
CA ALA A 167 19.02 9.53 -16.02
C ALA A 167 19.48 8.94 -17.35
N LEU A 168 18.83 9.31 -18.47
CA LEU A 168 19.36 9.00 -19.80
C LEU A 168 20.42 10.01 -20.22
N GLY A 169 21.53 9.50 -20.73
CA GLY A 169 22.50 10.28 -21.48
C GLY A 169 22.00 10.59 -22.90
N THR A 170 22.72 11.46 -23.60
CA THR A 170 22.42 11.84 -24.99
C THR A 170 22.63 10.71 -26.01
N ASP A 171 23.23 9.61 -25.57
CA ASP A 171 23.44 8.37 -26.34
C ASP A 171 22.35 7.32 -26.10
N ASN A 172 21.29 7.66 -25.34
CA ASN A 172 20.21 6.76 -24.93
C ASN A 172 20.61 5.64 -23.95
N ALA A 173 21.80 5.73 -23.33
CA ALA A 173 22.19 4.85 -22.24
C ALA A 173 21.69 5.40 -20.89
N VAL A 174 21.43 4.51 -19.93
CA VAL A 174 21.16 4.92 -18.55
C VAL A 174 22.48 5.18 -17.87
N TYR A 175 22.57 6.33 -17.20
CA TYR A 175 23.67 6.69 -16.33
C TYR A 175 23.22 6.67 -14.87
N HIS A 176 24.11 6.23 -14.00
CA HIS A 176 23.90 6.09 -12.57
C HIS A 176 24.92 6.91 -11.79
N LYS A 177 24.47 7.55 -10.72
CA LYS A 177 25.29 8.27 -9.74
C LYS A 177 24.70 8.04 -8.36
N TRP A 178 25.52 7.88 -7.34
CA TRP A 178 25.00 7.56 -6.01
C TRP A 178 25.70 8.33 -4.90
N TRP A 179 24.95 8.53 -3.81
CA TRP A 179 25.44 9.02 -2.53
C TRP A 179 25.74 7.83 -1.62
N ASP A 180 26.91 7.80 -1.00
CA ASP A 180 27.37 6.70 -0.14
C ASP A 180 27.39 7.01 1.36
N GLY A 181 26.76 8.13 1.76
CA GLY A 181 26.76 8.64 3.12
C GLY A 181 27.88 9.64 3.40
N SER A 182 28.85 9.78 2.50
CA SER A 182 29.95 10.74 2.63
C SER A 182 30.12 11.63 1.41
N SER A 183 29.90 11.08 0.21
CA SER A 183 30.11 11.82 -1.04
C SER A 183 29.26 11.28 -2.20
N TRP A 184 29.07 12.14 -3.20
CA TRP A 184 28.55 11.72 -4.49
C TRP A 184 29.65 11.06 -5.31
N ASN A 185 29.42 9.81 -5.70
CA ASN A 185 30.34 9.06 -6.56
C ASN A 185 30.28 9.54 -8.02
N GLY A 186 31.22 9.12 -8.86
CA GLY A 186 31.24 9.46 -10.29
C GLY A 186 30.03 8.91 -11.05
N TRP A 187 29.71 9.51 -12.20
CA TRP A 187 28.72 8.93 -13.11
C TRP A 187 29.27 7.64 -13.73
N GLU A 188 28.48 6.57 -13.69
CA GLU A 188 28.77 5.32 -14.39
C GLU A 188 27.69 5.05 -15.45
N SER A 189 28.09 4.49 -16.59
CA SER A 189 27.12 4.03 -17.60
C SER A 189 26.64 2.64 -17.25
N LEU A 190 25.32 2.48 -17.19
CA LEU A 190 24.64 1.19 -17.09
C LEU A 190 24.31 0.60 -18.46
N GLY A 191 24.67 1.30 -19.55
CA GLY A 191 24.37 0.92 -20.93
C GLY A 191 22.88 1.01 -21.26
N GLY A 192 22.44 0.21 -22.24
CA GLY A 192 21.06 0.20 -22.73
C GLY A 192 20.85 1.09 -23.96
N ARG A 193 19.65 1.00 -24.55
CA ARG A 193 19.20 1.84 -25.68
C ARG A 193 17.73 2.21 -25.47
N LEU A 194 17.51 3.16 -24.58
CA LEU A 194 16.19 3.48 -24.03
C LEU A 194 15.64 4.78 -24.60
N ALA A 195 14.32 4.97 -24.51
CA ALA A 195 13.62 6.13 -25.06
C ALA A 195 12.76 6.86 -24.01
N GLY A 196 12.37 6.19 -22.92
CA GLY A 196 11.68 6.80 -21.79
C GLY A 196 12.62 7.03 -20.60
N PRO A 197 12.33 8.00 -19.70
CA PRO A 197 13.07 8.16 -18.46
C PRO A 197 13.16 6.84 -17.68
N PRO A 198 14.30 6.55 -17.04
CA PRO A 198 14.40 5.41 -16.14
C PRO A 198 13.47 5.62 -14.94
N VAL A 199 12.97 4.53 -14.39
CA VAL A 199 12.20 4.49 -13.14
C VAL A 199 12.86 3.50 -12.20
N ALA A 200 13.37 4.01 -11.08
CA ALA A 200 14.01 3.23 -10.05
C ALA A 200 13.05 2.93 -8.89
N VAL A 201 13.03 1.69 -8.45
CA VAL A 201 12.28 1.25 -7.27
C VAL A 201 13.11 0.26 -6.45
N SER A 202 13.06 0.41 -5.13
CA SER A 202 13.60 -0.56 -4.20
C SER A 202 12.48 -1.26 -3.44
N TRP A 203 12.62 -2.57 -3.27
CA TRP A 203 11.77 -3.35 -2.37
C TRP A 203 12.45 -3.69 -1.04
N GLY A 204 13.73 -3.32 -0.85
CA GLY A 204 14.45 -3.66 0.37
C GLY A 204 15.94 -3.28 0.34
N PRO A 205 16.62 -3.39 1.49
CA PRO A 205 18.02 -2.98 1.62
C PRO A 205 18.97 -3.69 0.65
N GLY A 206 19.88 -2.93 0.06
CA GLY A 206 20.89 -3.42 -0.87
C GLY A 206 20.34 -3.82 -2.24
N GLN A 207 19.11 -3.45 -2.57
CA GLN A 207 18.45 -3.81 -3.83
C GLN A 207 17.84 -2.57 -4.49
N THR A 208 17.99 -2.47 -5.81
CA THR A 208 17.31 -1.45 -6.63
C THR A 208 17.09 -2.00 -8.02
N ASN A 209 15.92 -1.70 -8.59
CA ASN A 209 15.52 -2.12 -9.91
C ASN A 209 15.24 -0.90 -10.75
N VAL A 210 15.72 -0.92 -11.98
CA VAL A 210 15.59 0.17 -12.94
C VAL A 210 14.81 -0.37 -14.13
N PHE A 211 13.72 0.31 -14.44
CA PHE A 211 12.87 0.03 -15.59
C PHE A 211 12.88 1.21 -16.55
N ALA A 212 12.84 0.96 -17.84
CA ALA A 212 12.53 2.01 -18.79
C ALA A 212 11.94 1.43 -20.08
N ARG A 213 11.32 2.30 -20.87
CA ARG A 213 10.90 1.97 -22.23
C ARG A 213 12.11 2.01 -23.17
N GLY A 214 12.31 0.94 -23.93
CA GLY A 214 13.32 0.83 -24.98
C GLY A 214 12.98 1.64 -26.23
N THR A 215 13.96 1.87 -27.09
CA THR A 215 13.73 2.46 -28.44
C THR A 215 12.87 1.57 -29.36
N ASP A 216 12.68 0.31 -28.99
CA ASP A 216 11.77 -0.67 -29.59
C ASP A 216 10.36 -0.66 -28.97
N ASN A 217 10.10 0.24 -28.02
CA ASN A 217 8.89 0.32 -27.20
C ASN A 217 8.66 -0.90 -26.27
N ALA A 218 9.65 -1.76 -26.07
CA ALA A 218 9.58 -2.79 -25.03
C ALA A 218 9.93 -2.22 -23.65
N VAL A 219 9.50 -2.89 -22.59
CA VAL A 219 9.98 -2.57 -21.24
C VAL A 219 11.29 -3.31 -20.99
N TRP A 220 12.30 -2.58 -20.54
CA TRP A 220 13.61 -3.12 -20.19
C TRP A 220 13.87 -3.00 -18.70
N HIS A 221 14.57 -3.98 -18.14
CA HIS A 221 14.84 -4.11 -16.72
C HIS A 221 16.32 -4.38 -16.45
N LYS A 222 16.84 -3.75 -15.41
CA LYS A 222 18.18 -3.98 -14.85
C LYS A 222 18.10 -3.83 -13.34
N TRP A 223 18.85 -4.62 -12.59
CA TRP A 223 18.79 -4.56 -11.12
C TRP A 223 20.16 -4.66 -10.49
N TRP A 224 20.28 -4.04 -9.32
CA TRP A 224 21.42 -4.13 -8.42
C TRP A 224 21.11 -5.17 -7.34
N ASN A 225 21.98 -6.15 -7.16
CA ASN A 225 21.76 -7.26 -6.23
C ASN A 225 22.48 -7.15 -4.88
N GLY A 226 23.14 -6.03 -4.60
CA GLY A 226 23.99 -5.83 -3.42
C GLY A 226 25.48 -5.81 -3.74
N ASP A 227 25.90 -6.48 -4.82
CA ASP A 227 27.29 -6.59 -5.24
C ASP A 227 27.55 -6.08 -6.66
N ARG A 228 26.59 -6.29 -7.58
CA ARG A 228 26.74 -5.91 -8.99
C ARG A 228 25.40 -5.64 -9.65
N TRP A 229 25.48 -4.88 -10.73
CA TRP A 229 24.39 -4.75 -11.69
C TRP A 229 24.26 -6.01 -12.54
N SER A 230 23.03 -6.43 -12.83
CA SER A 230 22.71 -7.43 -13.86
C SER A 230 22.94 -6.90 -15.28
N ASP A 231 22.82 -7.75 -16.30
CA ASP A 231 22.63 -7.29 -17.68
C ASP A 231 21.21 -6.75 -17.89
N TRP A 232 21.01 -5.93 -18.93
CA TRP A 232 19.68 -5.52 -19.33
C TRP A 232 18.89 -6.70 -19.87
N GLU A 233 17.69 -6.92 -19.33
CA GLU A 233 16.73 -7.90 -19.84
C GLU A 233 15.49 -7.21 -20.39
N SER A 234 14.93 -7.76 -21.48
CA SER A 234 13.64 -7.32 -21.99
C SER A 234 12.52 -8.02 -21.23
N LEU A 235 11.59 -7.24 -20.72
CA LEU A 235 10.31 -7.69 -20.16
C LEU A 235 9.20 -7.75 -21.22
N TRP A 236 9.59 -7.59 -22.50
CA TRP A 236 8.72 -7.54 -23.66
C TRP A 236 7.65 -6.43 -23.55
N GLY A 237 6.59 -6.54 -24.35
CA GLY A 237 5.55 -5.53 -24.47
C GLY A 237 5.82 -4.53 -25.60
N VAL A 238 4.78 -3.82 -26.01
CA VAL A 238 4.87 -2.65 -26.89
C VAL A 238 4.04 -1.55 -26.23
N VAL A 239 4.71 -0.62 -25.57
CA VAL A 239 4.07 0.32 -24.63
C VAL A 239 4.09 1.76 -25.16
N ALA A 240 3.00 2.48 -24.91
CA ALA A 240 2.78 3.85 -25.36
C ALA A 240 3.26 4.90 -24.35
N SER A 241 3.41 4.52 -23.08
CA SER A 241 3.83 5.41 -21.99
C SER A 241 5.17 5.02 -21.38
N ASP A 242 5.63 5.87 -20.46
CA ASP A 242 6.67 5.51 -19.51
C ASP A 242 6.16 4.47 -18.50
N VAL A 243 7.09 3.82 -17.80
CA VAL A 243 6.80 2.75 -16.84
C VAL A 243 6.49 3.35 -15.47
N SER A 244 5.44 2.90 -14.81
CA SER A 244 5.25 3.11 -13.38
C SER A 244 5.56 1.81 -12.63
N ALA A 245 6.44 1.88 -11.63
CA ALA A 245 6.84 0.72 -10.83
C ALA A 245 6.56 0.97 -9.35
N VAL A 246 6.04 -0.05 -8.66
CA VAL A 246 5.76 0.02 -7.23
C VAL A 246 6.21 -1.26 -6.53
N SER A 247 6.81 -1.09 -5.35
CA SER A 247 7.01 -2.18 -4.40
C SER A 247 5.94 -2.07 -3.32
N TRP A 248 5.20 -3.15 -3.11
CA TRP A 248 4.20 -3.25 -2.03
C TRP A 248 4.63 -4.23 -0.94
N SER A 249 5.69 -5.01 -1.15
CA SER A 249 6.30 -5.86 -0.13
C SER A 249 7.74 -6.22 -0.52
N LEU A 250 8.50 -6.77 0.42
CA LEU A 250 9.83 -7.30 0.16
C LEU A 250 9.76 -8.30 -1.00
N ASN A 251 10.66 -8.13 -1.98
CA ASN A 251 10.77 -9.01 -3.15
C ASN A 251 9.48 -9.09 -3.99
N ARG A 252 8.64 -8.04 -4.00
CA ARG A 252 7.45 -7.94 -4.84
C ARG A 252 7.46 -6.61 -5.58
N LEU A 253 7.35 -6.66 -6.90
CA LEU A 253 7.13 -5.48 -7.75
C LEU A 253 5.96 -5.68 -8.67
N ASP A 254 5.32 -4.57 -8.97
CA ASP A 254 4.34 -4.47 -10.02
C ASP A 254 4.68 -3.28 -10.93
N LEU A 255 4.63 -3.53 -12.24
CA LEU A 255 4.86 -2.56 -13.29
C LEU A 255 3.53 -2.25 -13.98
N PHE A 256 3.31 -0.98 -14.30
CA PHE A 256 2.14 -0.49 -14.99
C PHE A 256 2.56 0.37 -16.18
N VAL A 257 1.90 0.16 -17.31
CA VAL A 257 2.14 0.88 -18.56
C VAL A 257 0.83 1.11 -19.30
N LEU A 258 0.79 2.13 -20.16
CA LEU A 258 -0.28 2.28 -21.15
C LEU A 258 0.09 1.51 -22.42
N GLY A 259 -0.84 0.72 -22.95
CA GLY A 259 -0.74 0.11 -24.27
C GLY A 259 -1.09 1.10 -25.39
N ASN A 260 -0.80 0.73 -26.64
CA ASN A 260 -1.19 1.53 -27.82
C ASN A 260 -2.71 1.58 -28.05
N ASP A 261 -3.47 0.76 -27.33
CA ASP A 261 -4.92 0.69 -27.31
C ASP A 261 -5.55 1.51 -26.16
N ASN A 262 -4.75 2.32 -25.46
CA ASN A 262 -5.15 3.12 -24.29
C ASN A 262 -5.58 2.30 -23.06
N ALA A 263 -5.35 0.98 -23.06
CA ALA A 263 -5.55 0.16 -21.87
C ALA A 263 -4.32 0.20 -20.97
N VAL A 264 -4.53 0.09 -19.66
CA VAL A 264 -3.41 -0.11 -18.73
C VAL A 264 -3.05 -1.59 -18.71
N TYR A 265 -1.77 -1.90 -18.75
CA TYR A 265 -1.22 -3.23 -18.61
C TYR A 265 -0.36 -3.34 -17.36
N ARG A 266 -0.38 -4.53 -16.76
CA ARG A 266 0.37 -4.87 -15.55
C ARG A 266 1.33 -6.02 -15.83
N LYS A 267 2.53 -5.96 -15.25
CA LYS A 267 3.45 -7.10 -15.14
C LYS A 267 3.96 -7.19 -13.71
N GLN A 268 4.03 -8.40 -13.16
CA GLN A 268 4.39 -8.60 -11.77
C GLN A 268 5.66 -9.44 -11.61
N TRP A 269 6.52 -9.05 -10.68
CA TRP A 269 7.53 -9.93 -10.09
C TRP A 269 6.94 -10.62 -8.87
N ASN A 270 6.82 -11.95 -8.93
CA ASN A 270 6.24 -12.76 -7.85
C ASN A 270 7.26 -13.19 -6.78
N GLY A 271 8.50 -12.73 -6.87
CA GLY A 271 9.60 -13.13 -6.00
C GLY A 271 10.55 -14.16 -6.62
N SER A 272 10.19 -14.72 -7.77
CA SER A 272 11.00 -15.71 -8.50
C SER A 272 11.07 -15.46 -10.00
N THR A 273 9.98 -14.98 -10.59
CA THR A 273 9.81 -14.79 -12.03
C THR A 273 8.89 -13.62 -12.32
N TRP A 274 9.04 -13.06 -13.52
CA TRP A 274 8.08 -12.12 -14.06
C TRP A 274 6.90 -12.85 -14.69
N THR A 275 5.67 -12.39 -14.40
CA THR A 275 4.45 -12.86 -15.07
C THR A 275 4.37 -12.37 -16.51
N ASP A 276 3.41 -12.87 -17.29
CA ASP A 276 3.02 -12.22 -18.54
C ASP A 276 2.34 -10.86 -18.28
N TRP A 277 2.24 -10.06 -19.35
CA TRP A 277 1.50 -8.80 -19.31
C TRP A 277 -0.01 -9.08 -19.22
N GLU A 278 -0.63 -8.55 -18.17
CA GLU A 278 -2.07 -8.64 -17.90
C GLU A 278 -2.73 -7.33 -18.30
N SER A 279 -3.77 -7.37 -19.13
CA SER A 279 -4.57 -6.16 -19.42
C SER A 279 -5.47 -5.83 -18.23
N LEU A 280 -5.35 -4.61 -17.75
CA LEU A 280 -6.25 -4.00 -16.79
C LEU A 280 -7.32 -3.14 -17.49
N GLY A 281 -7.47 -3.24 -18.81
CA GLY A 281 -8.46 -2.48 -19.57
C GLY A 281 -8.39 -0.97 -19.34
N GLY A 282 -9.53 -0.31 -19.52
CA GLY A 282 -9.65 1.15 -19.47
C GLY A 282 -9.55 1.81 -20.85
N ASN A 283 -9.68 3.14 -20.86
CA ASN A 283 -9.41 4.01 -22.00
C ASN A 283 -8.77 5.31 -21.49
N LEU A 284 -7.48 5.25 -21.18
CA LEU A 284 -6.73 6.31 -20.50
C LEU A 284 -5.90 7.12 -21.51
N ALA A 285 -5.54 8.34 -21.14
CA ALA A 285 -4.76 9.26 -21.96
C ALA A 285 -3.33 9.48 -21.44
N GLY A 286 -3.11 9.27 -20.13
CA GLY A 286 -1.82 9.48 -19.48
C GLY A 286 -1.15 8.19 -19.00
N PRO A 287 0.17 8.22 -18.73
CA PRO A 287 0.85 7.15 -18.01
C PRO A 287 0.12 6.82 -16.70
N PRO A 288 0.01 5.52 -16.34
CA PRO A 288 -0.46 5.14 -15.02
C PRO A 288 0.56 5.52 -13.95
N VAL A 289 0.09 5.82 -12.75
CA VAL A 289 0.89 6.03 -11.54
C VAL A 289 0.41 5.07 -10.46
N ALA A 290 1.32 4.23 -9.97
CA ALA A 290 1.03 3.20 -8.99
C ALA A 290 1.64 3.54 -7.63
N VAL A 291 0.85 3.36 -6.57
CA VAL A 291 1.28 3.59 -5.19
C VAL A 291 0.66 2.54 -4.27
N SER A 292 1.43 2.15 -3.26
CA SER A 292 1.03 1.16 -2.24
C SER A 292 1.06 1.83 -0.88
N TRP A 293 -0.05 1.80 -0.15
CA TRP A 293 -0.11 2.31 1.24
C TRP A 293 -0.02 1.22 2.30
N GLY A 294 -0.01 -0.05 1.89
CA GLY A 294 0.16 -1.18 2.79
C GLY A 294 0.61 -2.42 2.03
N PRO A 295 1.08 -3.45 2.75
CA PRO A 295 1.37 -4.73 2.13
C PRO A 295 0.17 -5.20 1.32
N ARG A 296 0.44 -5.68 0.10
CA ARG A 296 -0.57 -6.36 -0.73
C ARG A 296 -1.72 -5.46 -1.21
N GLN A 297 -1.49 -4.15 -1.25
CA GLN A 297 -2.46 -3.17 -1.72
C GLN A 297 -1.76 -2.26 -2.73
N ILE A 298 -2.35 -2.13 -3.92
CA ILE A 298 -1.84 -1.26 -4.98
C ILE A 298 -3.01 -0.43 -5.47
N ASN A 299 -2.79 0.86 -5.61
CA ASN A 299 -3.68 1.81 -6.24
C ASN A 299 -2.99 2.32 -7.49
N VAL A 300 -3.72 2.32 -8.59
CA VAL A 300 -3.26 2.78 -9.89
C VAL A 300 -4.17 3.92 -10.31
N PHE A 301 -3.55 5.04 -10.66
CA PHE A 301 -4.24 6.22 -11.11
C PHE A 301 -3.79 6.57 -12.52
N ALA A 302 -4.69 7.11 -13.34
CA ALA A 302 -4.34 7.59 -14.67
C ALA A 302 -5.31 8.68 -15.10
N ARG A 303 -4.86 9.61 -15.95
CA ARG A 303 -5.76 10.59 -16.56
C ARG A 303 -6.53 9.93 -17.71
N GLY A 304 -7.84 10.12 -17.76
CA GLY A 304 -8.73 9.68 -18.83
C GLY A 304 -8.68 10.59 -20.06
N GLN A 305 -9.30 10.14 -21.14
CA GLN A 305 -9.46 10.92 -22.39
C GLN A 305 -10.30 12.20 -22.21
N ASP A 306 -11.13 12.23 -21.17
CA ASP A 306 -11.94 13.36 -20.71
C ASP A 306 -11.18 14.30 -19.75
N ASN A 307 -9.89 14.05 -19.51
CA ASN A 307 -9.04 14.73 -18.54
C ASN A 307 -9.45 14.54 -17.06
N ALA A 308 -10.38 13.64 -16.75
CA ALA A 308 -10.64 13.24 -15.36
C ALA A 308 -9.55 12.28 -14.87
N ILE A 309 -9.34 12.22 -13.56
CA ILE A 309 -8.45 11.20 -12.97
C ILE A 309 -9.28 9.96 -12.70
N TYR A 310 -8.78 8.81 -13.14
CA TYR A 310 -9.36 7.50 -12.89
C TYR A 310 -8.51 6.73 -11.90
N HIS A 311 -9.16 5.88 -11.12
CA HIS A 311 -8.57 5.06 -10.08
C HIS A 311 -8.96 3.59 -10.28
N ARG A 312 -8.01 2.70 -10.03
CA ARG A 312 -8.19 1.25 -9.96
C ARG A 312 -7.31 0.68 -8.86
N TRP A 313 -7.81 -0.27 -8.08
CA TRP A 313 -7.07 -0.84 -6.96
C TRP A 313 -7.17 -2.37 -6.89
N THR A 314 -6.25 -2.96 -6.13
CA THR A 314 -6.24 -4.39 -5.82
C THR A 314 -6.37 -4.66 -4.32
N TYR A 315 -6.88 -5.85 -4.01
CA TYR A 315 -6.69 -6.52 -2.71
C TYR A 315 -5.86 -7.79 -2.98
N LEU A 316 -4.72 -7.98 -2.32
CA LEU A 316 -3.91 -9.19 -2.47
C LEU A 316 -3.87 -9.98 -1.15
N GLY A 317 -4.15 -11.27 -1.23
CA GLY A 317 -3.79 -12.30 -0.26
C GLY A 317 -3.74 -13.58 -1.07
N ASP A 318 -2.58 -14.24 -1.17
CA ASP A 318 -2.50 -15.51 -1.90
C ASP A 318 -3.29 -16.60 -1.16
N GLU A 319 -3.47 -16.46 0.16
CA GLU A 319 -4.41 -17.22 0.99
C GLU A 319 -5.39 -16.25 1.67
N CYS A 320 -6.67 -16.61 1.77
CA CYS A 320 -7.64 -15.84 2.55
C CYS A 320 -8.54 -16.74 3.40
N VAL A 321 -9.11 -16.15 4.45
CA VAL A 321 -10.20 -16.77 5.21
C VAL A 321 -11.54 -16.28 4.67
N ARG A 322 -12.42 -17.23 4.35
CA ARG A 322 -13.76 -16.94 3.85
C ARG A 322 -14.76 -16.97 5.00
N VAL A 323 -15.49 -15.89 5.21
CA VAL A 323 -16.30 -15.69 6.41
C VAL A 323 -17.74 -15.30 6.08
N HIS A 324 -18.68 -15.93 6.77
CA HIS A 324 -20.10 -15.56 6.79
C HIS A 324 -20.47 -14.99 8.15
N PHE A 325 -21.23 -13.91 8.16
CA PHE A 325 -21.79 -13.30 9.36
C PHE A 325 -23.27 -13.63 9.49
N LYS A 326 -23.66 -14.09 10.68
CA LYS A 326 -25.04 -14.35 11.07
C LYS A 326 -25.35 -13.49 12.29
N VAL A 327 -26.19 -12.48 12.14
CA VAL A 327 -26.45 -11.45 13.15
C VAL A 327 -27.80 -11.71 13.81
N LEU A 328 -27.78 -12.17 15.05
CA LEU A 328 -28.98 -12.26 15.89
C LEU A 328 -29.16 -10.98 16.71
N THR A 329 -28.04 -10.41 17.16
CA THR A 329 -27.99 -9.14 17.88
C THR A 329 -26.85 -8.30 17.30
N ASN A 330 -27.12 -7.02 17.02
CA ASN A 330 -26.10 -6.09 16.55
C ASN A 330 -25.06 -5.85 17.66
N PRO A 331 -23.76 -5.99 17.35
CA PRO A 331 -22.71 -5.67 18.31
C PRO A 331 -22.59 -4.16 18.55
N SER A 332 -22.19 -3.79 19.76
CA SER A 332 -21.93 -2.41 20.18
C SER A 332 -20.73 -1.84 19.42
N THR A 333 -19.70 -2.64 19.18
CA THR A 333 -18.65 -2.32 18.21
C THR A 333 -19.13 -2.70 16.81
N PRO A 334 -19.14 -1.81 15.81
CA PRO A 334 -19.62 -2.15 14.46
C PRO A 334 -18.83 -3.32 13.85
N ILE A 335 -19.54 -4.23 13.15
CA ILE A 335 -18.92 -5.37 12.46
C ILE A 335 -17.80 -4.92 11.52
N GLN A 336 -18.01 -3.81 10.80
CA GLN A 336 -17.00 -3.26 9.89
C GLN A 336 -15.73 -2.81 10.60
N THR A 337 -15.84 -2.26 11.82
CA THR A 337 -14.67 -1.91 12.63
C THR A 337 -13.90 -3.15 13.07
N MET A 338 -14.61 -4.21 13.50
CA MET A 338 -13.98 -5.48 13.84
C MET A 338 -13.31 -6.15 12.63
N LEU A 339 -13.93 -6.04 11.46
CA LEU A 339 -13.38 -6.57 10.20
C LEU A 339 -12.11 -5.81 9.80
N ALA A 340 -12.14 -4.48 9.77
CA ALA A 340 -10.97 -3.67 9.44
C ALA A 340 -9.79 -3.95 10.39
N ASN A 341 -10.07 -4.12 11.68
CA ASN A 341 -9.07 -4.52 12.66
C ASN A 341 -8.50 -5.92 12.36
N MET A 342 -9.37 -6.90 12.06
CA MET A 342 -8.96 -8.25 11.70
C MET A 342 -8.07 -8.27 10.45
N GLU A 343 -8.46 -7.55 9.40
CA GLU A 343 -7.69 -7.43 8.16
C GLU A 343 -6.29 -6.86 8.43
N GLN A 344 -6.17 -5.84 9.28
CA GLN A 344 -4.87 -5.27 9.66
C GLN A 344 -3.94 -6.31 10.29
N VAL A 345 -4.43 -7.09 11.26
CA VAL A 345 -3.59 -8.07 11.96
C VAL A 345 -3.33 -9.32 11.10
N TYR A 346 -4.28 -9.79 10.29
CA TYR A 346 -4.10 -10.97 9.43
C TYR A 346 -3.22 -10.69 8.21
N ALA A 347 -3.20 -9.44 7.73
CA ALA A 347 -2.25 -9.01 6.72
C ALA A 347 -0.79 -9.25 7.16
N THR A 348 -0.49 -9.12 8.46
CA THR A 348 0.85 -9.45 9.01
C THR A 348 1.20 -10.93 8.87
N ALA A 349 0.19 -11.81 8.97
CA ALA A 349 0.34 -13.25 8.79
C ALA A 349 0.36 -13.69 7.33
N GLY A 350 -0.01 -12.81 6.40
CA GLY A 350 -0.06 -13.16 4.99
C GLY A 350 -1.45 -13.39 4.41
N ILE A 351 -2.48 -13.27 5.24
CA ILE A 351 -3.80 -13.84 4.99
C ILE A 351 -4.80 -12.72 4.74
N GLY A 352 -5.54 -12.80 3.64
CA GLY A 352 -6.67 -11.92 3.36
C GLY A 352 -7.94 -12.34 4.10
N VAL A 353 -8.97 -11.49 4.08
CA VAL A 353 -10.30 -11.81 4.60
C VAL A 353 -11.33 -11.57 3.50
N GLU A 354 -12.16 -12.57 3.22
CA GLU A 354 -13.24 -12.49 2.23
C GLU A 354 -14.59 -12.68 2.94
N ILE A 355 -15.49 -11.69 2.84
CA ILE A 355 -16.84 -11.78 3.41
C ILE A 355 -17.81 -12.28 2.35
N LEU A 356 -18.30 -13.50 2.53
CA LEU A 356 -19.19 -14.16 1.58
C LEU A 356 -20.67 -13.82 1.78
N SER A 357 -21.10 -13.61 3.02
CA SER A 357 -22.47 -13.16 3.29
C SER A 357 -22.62 -12.51 4.67
N THR A 358 -23.57 -11.60 4.81
CA THR A 358 -24.11 -11.19 6.12
C THR A 358 -25.63 -11.42 6.13
N GLU A 359 -26.12 -12.14 7.13
CA GLU A 359 -27.54 -12.48 7.26
C GLU A 359 -28.04 -12.13 8.67
N ASN A 360 -29.23 -11.54 8.79
CA ASN A 360 -29.88 -11.37 10.07
C ASN A 360 -30.73 -12.61 10.41
N LEU A 361 -30.52 -13.19 11.59
CA LEU A 361 -31.29 -14.34 12.08
C LEU A 361 -32.22 -13.92 13.21
N ASN A 362 -33.44 -14.42 13.20
CA ASN A 362 -34.40 -14.21 14.29
C ASN A 362 -34.55 -15.48 15.13
N LEU A 363 -33.65 -15.66 16.09
CA LEU A 363 -33.58 -16.83 16.98
C LEU A 363 -33.50 -16.36 18.44
N PRO A 364 -34.57 -15.78 19.01
CA PRO A 364 -34.50 -15.05 20.29
C PRO A 364 -34.07 -15.92 21.48
N LEU A 365 -34.35 -17.23 21.43
CA LEU A 365 -33.90 -18.18 22.46
C LEU A 365 -32.39 -18.46 22.43
N LEU A 366 -31.70 -18.07 21.34
CA LEU A 366 -30.27 -18.27 21.14
C LEU A 366 -29.46 -16.97 21.20
N ASN A 367 -30.10 -15.84 21.52
CA ASN A 367 -29.41 -14.56 21.77
C ASN A 367 -28.50 -14.64 23.01
N ASN A 368 -28.87 -15.42 24.01
CA ASN A 368 -28.08 -15.68 25.20
C ASN A 368 -27.66 -17.15 25.19
N LEU A 369 -26.44 -17.42 24.76
CA LEU A 369 -26.01 -18.75 24.36
C LEU A 369 -25.17 -19.44 25.45
N ILE A 370 -25.55 -20.64 25.86
CA ILE A 370 -24.70 -21.45 26.75
C ILE A 370 -23.56 -22.05 25.93
N VAL A 371 -22.31 -21.71 26.26
CA VAL A 371 -21.10 -22.17 25.52
C VAL A 371 -20.18 -23.08 26.33
N GLY A 372 -20.55 -23.37 27.58
CA GLY A 372 -19.74 -24.21 28.47
C GLY A 372 -18.38 -23.58 28.77
N SER A 373 -17.32 -24.38 28.86
CA SER A 373 -15.95 -23.87 29.10
C SER A 373 -15.32 -23.18 27.89
N CYS A 374 -15.96 -23.24 26.72
CA CYS A 374 -15.36 -22.85 25.44
C CYS A 374 -14.00 -23.53 25.14
N ALA A 375 -13.84 -24.78 25.55
CA ALA A 375 -12.59 -25.54 25.36
C ALA A 375 -12.85 -26.93 24.74
N GLY A 376 -13.42 -26.95 23.52
CA GLY A 376 -13.41 -28.14 22.66
C GLY A 376 -14.63 -29.07 22.72
N THR A 377 -15.65 -28.78 23.52
CA THR A 377 -16.95 -29.50 23.43
C THR A 377 -18.09 -28.51 23.33
N THR A 378 -18.90 -28.64 22.28
CA THR A 378 -20.08 -27.78 22.08
C THR A 378 -21.26 -28.22 22.93
N THR A 379 -22.04 -27.25 23.38
CA THR A 379 -23.34 -27.47 24.02
C THR A 379 -24.43 -27.76 22.99
N SER A 380 -25.58 -28.26 23.47
CA SER A 380 -26.77 -28.45 22.62
C SER A 380 -27.26 -27.15 21.99
N GLN A 381 -27.12 -26.01 22.68
CA GLN A 381 -27.49 -24.70 22.13
C GLN A 381 -26.53 -24.25 21.03
N GLN A 382 -25.23 -24.48 21.19
CA GLN A 382 -24.26 -24.22 20.10
C GLN A 382 -24.57 -25.07 18.87
N VAL A 383 -24.88 -26.36 19.06
CA VAL A 383 -25.30 -27.22 17.95
C VAL A 383 -26.57 -26.69 17.27
N GLN A 384 -27.58 -26.27 18.04
CA GLN A 384 -28.79 -25.66 17.50
C GLN A 384 -28.50 -24.38 16.71
N LEU A 385 -27.65 -23.50 17.23
CA LEU A 385 -27.26 -22.26 16.54
C LEU A 385 -26.54 -22.56 15.22
N PHE A 386 -25.53 -23.42 15.25
CA PHE A 386 -24.72 -23.80 14.08
C PHE A 386 -25.47 -24.67 13.06
N ASN A 387 -26.68 -25.16 13.38
CA ASN A 387 -27.59 -25.72 12.38
C ASN A 387 -28.22 -24.66 11.48
N ASN A 388 -28.13 -23.38 11.83
CA ASN A 388 -28.54 -22.24 10.99
C ASN A 388 -27.37 -21.69 10.14
N ARG A 389 -26.38 -22.54 9.84
CA ARG A 389 -25.21 -22.17 9.03
C ARG A 389 -25.60 -21.81 7.60
N ASN A 390 -26.47 -22.61 6.97
CA ASN A 390 -27.13 -22.44 5.67
C ASN A 390 -26.33 -21.69 4.58
N ASN A 391 -26.06 -22.37 3.45
CA ASN A 391 -25.36 -21.83 2.28
C ASN A 391 -23.89 -21.48 2.57
N VAL A 392 -23.18 -22.38 3.23
CA VAL A 392 -21.76 -22.22 3.60
C VAL A 392 -21.04 -23.51 3.26
N GLY A 393 -19.96 -23.41 2.49
CA GLY A 393 -19.07 -24.50 2.10
C GLY A 393 -18.24 -25.07 3.25
N ASP A 394 -17.53 -26.16 2.96
CA ASP A 394 -16.83 -26.95 3.98
C ASP A 394 -15.59 -26.23 4.56
N ASN A 395 -14.95 -25.36 3.78
CA ASN A 395 -13.75 -24.61 4.17
C ASN A 395 -14.02 -23.14 4.52
N GLU A 396 -15.24 -22.81 4.90
CA GLU A 396 -15.69 -21.44 5.18
C GLU A 396 -16.06 -21.28 6.66
N ILE A 397 -15.88 -20.08 7.23
CA ILE A 397 -16.07 -19.82 8.65
C ILE A 397 -17.41 -19.10 8.86
N VAL A 398 -18.16 -19.47 9.90
CA VAL A 398 -19.38 -18.74 10.29
C VAL A 398 -19.21 -18.07 11.64
N ILE A 399 -19.47 -16.76 11.68
CA ILE A 399 -19.49 -15.99 12.92
C ILE A 399 -20.92 -15.58 13.25
N TYR A 400 -21.36 -15.95 14.45
CA TYR A 400 -22.65 -15.59 14.99
C TYR A 400 -22.52 -14.41 15.96
N PHE A 401 -23.13 -13.28 15.63
CA PHE A 401 -23.24 -12.14 16.54
C PHE A 401 -24.48 -12.31 17.43
N ILE A 402 -24.25 -12.47 18.73
CA ILE A 402 -25.26 -12.77 19.75
C ILE A 402 -25.23 -11.73 20.87
N GLN A 403 -26.20 -11.77 21.78
CA GLN A 403 -26.26 -10.82 22.90
C GLN A 403 -25.20 -11.14 23.96
N THR A 404 -25.23 -12.33 24.55
CA THR A 404 -24.29 -12.77 25.59
C THR A 404 -24.03 -14.28 25.53
N THR A 405 -22.97 -14.73 26.22
CA THR A 405 -22.75 -16.16 26.48
C THR A 405 -22.95 -16.50 27.97
N SER A 406 -23.16 -17.78 28.26
CA SER A 406 -23.08 -18.33 29.62
C SER A 406 -22.10 -19.52 29.64
N PRO A 407 -21.01 -19.47 30.43
CA PRO A 407 -20.48 -18.33 31.20
C PRO A 407 -20.19 -17.09 30.34
N LEU A 408 -20.03 -15.94 30.98
CA LEU A 408 -19.79 -14.66 30.30
C LEU A 408 -18.39 -14.64 29.65
N TYR A 409 -18.38 -14.62 28.32
CA TYR A 409 -17.21 -14.43 27.47
C TYR A 409 -17.53 -13.38 26.40
N ASN A 410 -16.48 -12.77 25.83
CA ASN A 410 -16.64 -11.84 24.71
C ASN A 410 -16.83 -12.58 23.37
N GLY A 411 -16.36 -13.82 23.29
CA GLY A 411 -16.53 -14.70 22.17
C GLY A 411 -16.30 -16.16 22.57
N CYS A 412 -16.60 -17.07 21.65
CA CYS A 412 -16.24 -18.46 21.79
C CYS A 412 -16.09 -19.15 20.44
N ALA A 413 -14.87 -19.62 20.16
CA ALA A 413 -14.48 -20.37 18.97
C ALA A 413 -14.61 -21.90 19.09
N THR A 414 -15.37 -22.42 20.06
CA THR A 414 -15.74 -23.84 20.08
C THR A 414 -16.95 -24.07 19.16
N TYR A 415 -16.82 -24.98 18.20
CA TYR A 415 -17.83 -25.26 17.18
C TYR A 415 -18.05 -26.77 16.96
N PRO A 416 -19.19 -27.21 16.41
CA PRO A 416 -19.45 -28.62 16.14
C PRO A 416 -18.56 -29.13 15.00
N ASP A 417 -18.20 -30.42 15.01
CA ASP A 417 -17.37 -31.04 13.97
C ASP A 417 -17.84 -30.70 12.55
N GLY A 418 -16.90 -30.30 11.70
CA GLY A 418 -17.17 -29.90 10.31
C GLY A 418 -17.90 -28.56 10.13
N LYS A 419 -18.08 -27.78 11.20
CA LYS A 419 -18.74 -26.46 11.13
C LYS A 419 -17.87 -25.34 11.71
N PRO A 420 -16.69 -25.07 11.13
CA PRO A 420 -15.77 -24.05 11.65
C PRO A 420 -16.46 -22.69 11.81
N GLY A 421 -16.35 -22.11 13.00
CA GLY A 421 -17.06 -20.89 13.34
C GLY A 421 -16.91 -20.48 14.79
N ALA A 422 -17.45 -19.32 15.14
CA ALA A 422 -17.44 -18.80 16.49
C ALA A 422 -18.70 -17.99 16.78
N VAL A 423 -18.89 -17.68 18.06
CA VAL A 423 -19.84 -16.65 18.50
C VAL A 423 -19.07 -15.43 19.00
N VAL A 424 -19.60 -14.24 18.74
CA VAL A 424 -19.08 -12.96 19.23
C VAL A 424 -20.24 -12.22 19.91
N THR A 425 -20.04 -11.77 21.14
CA THR A 425 -21.11 -11.14 21.93
C THR A 425 -21.26 -9.66 21.63
N GLN A 426 -22.40 -9.08 22.03
CA GLN A 426 -22.73 -7.69 21.72
C GLN A 426 -21.69 -6.70 22.27
N ASN A 427 -21.12 -6.98 23.44
CA ASN A 427 -20.15 -6.10 24.11
C ASN A 427 -18.69 -6.47 23.81
N ALA A 428 -18.46 -7.30 22.79
CA ALA A 428 -17.12 -7.62 22.32
C ALA A 428 -16.34 -6.36 21.88
N SER A 429 -15.02 -6.43 22.04
CA SER A 429 -14.12 -5.35 21.62
C SER A 429 -13.89 -5.39 20.11
N GLY A 430 -13.28 -4.34 19.58
CA GLY A 430 -12.85 -4.28 18.16
C GLY A 430 -11.91 -5.40 17.73
N TRP A 431 -11.30 -6.16 18.65
CA TRP A 431 -10.33 -7.21 18.36
C TRP A 431 -10.87 -8.63 18.59
N THR A 432 -12.05 -8.77 19.20
CA THR A 432 -12.60 -10.09 19.55
C THR A 432 -12.85 -10.95 18.32
N LEU A 433 -13.37 -10.39 17.23
CA LEU A 433 -13.58 -11.13 15.97
C LEU A 433 -12.29 -11.80 15.47
N ALA A 434 -11.20 -11.03 15.37
CA ALA A 434 -9.91 -11.50 14.91
C ALA A 434 -9.30 -12.57 15.84
N HIS A 435 -9.53 -12.42 17.15
CA HIS A 435 -9.08 -13.36 18.16
C HIS A 435 -9.80 -14.71 18.07
N GLU A 436 -11.13 -14.70 17.98
CA GLU A 436 -11.91 -15.95 17.87
C GLU A 436 -11.60 -16.69 16.56
N ILE A 437 -11.47 -15.97 15.44
CA ILE A 437 -11.05 -16.60 14.19
C ILE A 437 -9.60 -17.11 14.31
N GLY A 438 -8.74 -16.46 15.09
CA GLY A 438 -7.40 -16.95 15.39
C GLY A 438 -7.42 -18.36 15.98
N HIS A 439 -8.31 -18.63 16.94
CA HIS A 439 -8.51 -19.97 17.48
C HIS A 439 -8.98 -20.98 16.42
N ILE A 440 -9.89 -20.59 15.54
CA ILE A 440 -10.37 -21.44 14.43
C ILE A 440 -9.20 -21.82 13.50
N LEU A 441 -8.26 -20.92 13.29
CA LEU A 441 -7.05 -21.12 12.49
C LEU A 441 -5.92 -21.83 13.25
N GLY A 442 -6.18 -22.32 14.47
CA GLY A 442 -5.25 -23.12 15.25
C GLY A 442 -4.32 -22.33 16.17
N LEU A 443 -4.71 -21.12 16.58
CA LEU A 443 -3.96 -20.36 17.59
C LEU A 443 -4.43 -20.67 19.01
N ASP A 444 -3.48 -20.71 19.94
CA ASP A 444 -3.74 -20.83 21.38
C ASP A 444 -3.51 -19.50 22.09
N HIS A 445 -4.09 -19.35 23.29
CA HIS A 445 -3.73 -18.24 24.17
C HIS A 445 -2.25 -18.28 24.56
N ILE A 446 -1.70 -17.11 24.85
CA ILE A 446 -0.34 -16.99 25.38
C ILE A 446 -0.24 -17.75 26.71
N ALA A 447 0.70 -18.69 26.77
CA ALA A 447 0.92 -19.51 27.94
C ALA A 447 1.25 -18.66 29.18
N GLY A 448 0.55 -18.92 30.29
CA GLY A 448 0.79 -18.27 31.58
C GLY A 448 0.02 -16.97 31.82
N GLU A 449 -0.62 -16.38 30.80
CA GLU A 449 -1.41 -15.15 31.01
C GLU A 449 -2.69 -15.39 31.80
N ASN A 450 -3.36 -16.51 31.52
CA ASN A 450 -4.57 -16.91 32.20
C ASN A 450 -4.34 -18.23 32.92
N VAL A 451 -4.32 -18.19 34.26
CA VAL A 451 -4.11 -19.36 35.11
C VAL A 451 -5.33 -19.52 36.01
N GLY A 452 -6.06 -20.63 35.85
CA GLY A 452 -7.26 -20.91 36.64
C GLY A 452 -8.41 -19.93 36.41
N GLY A 453 -8.51 -19.31 35.23
CA GLY A 453 -9.54 -18.32 34.91
C GLY A 453 -9.21 -16.90 35.37
N MET A 454 -8.04 -16.68 35.99
CA MET A 454 -7.56 -15.37 36.41
C MET A 454 -6.49 -14.86 35.45
N CYS A 455 -6.65 -13.61 35.03
CA CYS A 455 -5.62 -12.89 34.28
C CYS A 455 -4.47 -12.49 35.21
N MET A 456 -3.30 -13.09 35.01
CA MET A 456 -2.11 -12.91 35.84
C MET A 456 -1.10 -11.94 35.22
N THR A 457 -0.82 -12.08 33.93
CA THR A 457 0.20 -11.29 33.22
C THR A 457 -0.32 -10.84 31.85
N PRO A 458 -1.19 -9.82 31.78
CA PRO A 458 -1.77 -9.40 30.49
C PRO A 458 -0.70 -8.79 29.57
N ASP A 459 -0.58 -9.31 28.35
CA ASP A 459 0.10 -8.64 27.24
C ASP A 459 -0.92 -7.99 26.28
N PRO A 460 -1.18 -6.68 26.42
CA PRO A 460 -2.14 -5.98 25.56
C PRO A 460 -1.63 -5.78 24.13
N THR A 461 -0.39 -6.17 23.82
CA THR A 461 0.22 -5.99 22.49
C THR A 461 0.02 -7.20 21.59
N ARG A 462 -0.57 -8.28 22.08
CA ARG A 462 -0.72 -9.56 21.38
C ARG A 462 -2.16 -9.90 21.11
N LEU A 463 -2.43 -10.43 19.91
CA LEU A 463 -3.81 -10.76 19.52
C LEU A 463 -4.38 -11.87 20.41
N MET A 464 -3.59 -12.91 20.66
CA MET A 464 -4.00 -14.11 21.42
C MET A 464 -3.79 -13.96 22.94
N THR A 465 -4.01 -12.76 23.47
CA THR A 465 -3.99 -12.55 24.92
C THR A 465 -5.09 -13.37 25.62
N GLY A 466 -4.74 -14.07 26.70
CA GLY A 466 -5.69 -14.80 27.55
C GLY A 466 -6.45 -13.90 28.53
N CYS A 467 -6.17 -12.60 28.52
CA CYS A 467 -6.59 -11.62 29.53
C CYS A 467 -7.73 -10.67 29.10
N SER A 468 -8.49 -11.05 28.06
CA SER A 468 -9.50 -10.26 27.33
C SER A 468 -8.93 -9.31 26.27
N THR A 469 -9.50 -9.41 25.07
CA THR A 469 -9.25 -8.52 23.93
C THR A 469 -9.69 -7.08 24.14
N SER A 470 -10.43 -6.78 25.20
CA SER A 470 -10.77 -5.39 25.59
C SER A 470 -9.56 -4.62 26.15
N ARG A 471 -8.48 -5.32 26.51
CA ARG A 471 -7.24 -4.70 27.00
C ARG A 471 -6.31 -4.24 25.87
N ILE A 472 -6.58 -4.67 24.64
CA ILE A 472 -5.80 -4.29 23.45
C ILE A 472 -6.21 -2.87 23.06
N THR A 473 -5.28 -1.92 23.18
CA THR A 473 -5.51 -0.48 22.92
C THR A 473 -4.90 0.03 21.62
N ALA A 474 -4.13 -0.80 20.92
CA ALA A 474 -3.50 -0.52 19.63
C ALA A 474 -3.54 -1.79 18.75
N THR A 475 -3.08 -1.71 17.50
CA THR A 475 -3.00 -2.87 16.60
C THR A 475 -2.11 -3.95 17.23
N PRO A 476 -2.65 -5.14 17.57
CA PRO A 476 -1.89 -6.19 18.21
C PRO A 476 -1.03 -6.95 17.20
N THR A 477 -0.07 -7.72 17.72
CA THR A 477 0.88 -8.50 16.94
C THR A 477 0.60 -10.00 17.03
N LEU A 478 1.09 -10.73 16.02
CA LEU A 478 1.19 -12.18 15.98
C LEU A 478 2.68 -12.57 15.97
N SER A 479 3.03 -13.61 16.71
CA SER A 479 4.34 -14.25 16.68
C SER A 479 4.53 -15.06 15.40
N ALA A 480 5.78 -15.36 15.07
CA ALA A 480 6.11 -16.18 13.90
C ALA A 480 5.45 -17.57 13.93
N ILE A 481 5.31 -18.17 15.13
CA ILE A 481 4.66 -19.47 15.31
C ILE A 481 3.16 -19.36 15.01
N GLU A 482 2.49 -18.33 15.52
CA GLU A 482 1.07 -18.09 15.25
C GLU A 482 0.84 -17.83 13.75
N MET A 483 1.62 -16.95 13.12
CA MET A 483 1.50 -16.69 11.68
C MET A 483 1.75 -17.94 10.82
N SER A 484 2.60 -18.86 11.27
CA SER A 484 2.84 -20.14 10.58
C SER A 484 1.72 -21.15 10.80
N ALA A 485 1.10 -21.14 11.99
CA ALA A 485 -0.06 -21.98 12.27
C ALA A 485 -1.25 -21.56 11.42
N MET A 486 -1.54 -20.25 11.35
CA MET A 486 -2.65 -19.72 10.55
C MET A 486 -2.54 -20.09 9.06
N ARG A 487 -1.34 -19.96 8.47
CA ARG A 487 -1.10 -20.31 7.06
C ARG A 487 -1.16 -21.82 6.78
N ARG A 488 -0.94 -22.66 7.78
CA ARG A 488 -1.09 -24.12 7.65
C ARG A 488 -2.53 -24.59 7.87
N SER A 489 -3.42 -23.71 8.31
CA SER A 489 -4.82 -24.05 8.47
C SER A 489 -5.45 -24.35 7.10
N GLU A 490 -6.22 -25.42 6.99
CA GLU A 490 -6.98 -25.76 5.77
C GLU A 490 -8.05 -24.69 5.43
N LEU A 491 -8.36 -23.82 6.39
CA LEU A 491 -9.30 -22.70 6.28
C LEU A 491 -8.62 -21.40 5.78
N SER A 492 -7.29 -21.39 5.69
CA SER A 492 -6.50 -20.35 5.01
C SER A 492 -6.04 -20.91 3.68
N ASN A 493 -6.85 -20.72 2.64
CA ASN A 493 -6.60 -21.35 1.33
C ASN A 493 -6.62 -20.30 0.23
N GLU A 494 -6.20 -20.72 -0.98
CA GLU A 494 -6.06 -19.79 -2.09
C GLU A 494 -7.36 -19.06 -2.41
N CYS A 495 -7.17 -17.77 -2.65
CA CYS A 495 -8.13 -16.83 -3.20
C CYS A 495 -7.47 -16.26 -4.48
#